data_AF-W6K4H9-F1
#
_entry.id   AF-W6K4H9-F1
#
_cell.length_a   1.000
_cell.length_b   1.000
_cell.length_c   1.000
_cell.angle_alpha   90.00
_cell.angle_beta   90.00
_cell.angle_gamma   90.00
#
_symmetry.space_group_name_H-M   'P 1'
#
loop_
_entity.id
_entity.type
_entity.pdbx_description
1 polymer ?
#
loop_
_entity_poly.entity_id
_entity_poly.type
_entity_poly.pdbx_seq_one_letter_code
_entity_poly.pdbx_strand_id
1 'polypeptide(L)'
;MTSDKGRQPWLHDRQVAVYGNATVLSAPDATIGDLGTGLIVDDRLVLGRLRMTLDGEAPRVIAQTSSGALTSVWACARNIGDTGPDPTVEVHIRREVVAGGLQETI
;
A
#
# COMPACT_ATOMS: atom_id res chain seq x y z
N MET A 1 13.83 -21.51 -14.09
CA MET A 1 13.47 -20.44 -13.15
C MET A 1 14.32 -20.62 -11.91
N THR A 2 15.40 -19.86 -11.78
CA THR A 2 16.27 -19.92 -10.60
C THR A 2 15.49 -19.42 -9.39
N SER A 3 15.38 -20.26 -8.37
CA SER A 3 14.73 -19.92 -7.09
C SER A 3 15.42 -18.69 -6.49
N ASP A 4 14.70 -17.57 -6.35
CA ASP A 4 15.13 -16.36 -5.60
C ASP A 4 15.20 -16.63 -4.07
N LYS A 5 15.70 -17.80 -3.67
CA LYS A 5 15.84 -18.17 -2.26
C LYS A 5 16.95 -17.31 -1.64
N GLY A 6 16.54 -16.37 -0.79
CA GLY A 6 17.43 -15.54 0.01
C GLY A 6 17.69 -14.13 -0.53
N ARG A 7 17.08 -13.73 -1.66
CA ARG A 7 17.17 -12.33 -2.10
C ARG A 7 16.25 -11.46 -1.26
N GLN A 8 16.81 -10.47 -0.57
CA GLN A 8 16.03 -9.49 0.16
C GLN A 8 15.30 -8.56 -0.82
N PRO A 9 14.05 -8.16 -0.53
CA PRO A 9 13.34 -7.17 -1.32
C PRO A 9 14.05 -5.81 -1.22
N TRP A 10 13.98 -5.04 -2.31
CA TRP A 10 14.45 -3.66 -2.29
C TRP A 10 13.52 -2.81 -1.43
N LEU A 11 14.04 -2.27 -0.32
CA LEU A 11 13.24 -1.42 0.56
C LEU A 11 12.86 -0.09 -0.11
N HIS A 12 13.65 0.38 -1.09
CA HIS A 12 13.34 1.60 -1.84
C HIS A 12 12.15 1.43 -2.80
N ASP A 13 11.73 0.20 -3.10
CA ASP A 13 10.51 -0.07 -3.87
C ASP A 13 9.26 -0.06 -2.98
N ARG A 14 9.42 0.08 -1.65
CA ARG A 14 8.32 0.10 -0.69
C ARG A 14 7.87 1.52 -0.41
N GLN A 15 6.57 1.65 -0.18
CA GLN A 15 6.03 2.84 0.46
C GLN A 15 6.29 2.70 1.96
N VAL A 16 7.00 3.67 2.53
CA VAL A 16 7.38 3.68 3.94
C VAL A 16 6.83 4.95 4.57
N ALA A 17 6.00 4.77 5.60
CA ALA A 17 5.51 5.87 6.42
C ALA A 17 5.78 5.57 7.91
N VAL A 18 6.13 6.59 8.66
CA VAL A 18 6.58 6.50 10.04
C VAL A 18 6.00 7.63 10.89
N TYR A 19 5.53 7.28 12.08
CA TYR A 19 5.13 8.22 13.11
C TYR A 19 5.54 7.69 14.49
N GLY A 20 6.60 8.27 15.06
CA GLY A 20 7.12 7.86 16.36
C GLY A 20 7.51 6.37 16.38
N ASN A 21 6.82 5.59 17.20
CA ASN A 21 7.04 4.15 17.36
C ASN A 21 6.33 3.27 16.33
N ALA A 22 5.52 3.85 15.44
CA ALA A 22 4.79 3.13 14.42
C ALA A 22 5.44 3.34 13.05
N THR A 23 5.65 2.25 12.31
CA THR A 23 6.18 2.26 10.94
C THR A 23 5.41 1.28 10.07
N VAL A 24 4.91 1.74 8.93
CA VAL A 24 4.28 0.88 7.93
C VAL A 24 5.17 0.77 6.70
N LEU A 25 5.33 -0.45 6.21
CA LEU A 25 5.89 -0.74 4.89
C LEU A 25 4.81 -1.41 4.06
N SER A 26 4.57 -0.91 2.85
CA SER A 26 3.65 -1.51 1.90
C SER A 26 4.24 -1.57 0.50
N ALA A 27 3.61 -2.36 -0.37
CA ALA A 27 3.87 -2.30 -1.80
C ALA A 27 3.47 -0.92 -2.38
N PRO A 28 3.89 -0.59 -3.63
CA PRO A 28 3.52 0.65 -4.30
C PRO A 28 2.01 0.93 -4.39
N ASP A 29 1.19 -0.12 -4.39
CA ASP A 29 -0.28 -0.07 -4.39
C ASP A 29 -0.90 -0.01 -3.00
N ALA A 30 -0.09 0.33 -1.99
CA ALA A 30 -0.44 0.35 -0.58
C ALA A 30 -0.84 -1.03 -0.01
N THR A 31 -0.72 -2.14 -0.74
CA THR A 31 -1.01 -3.46 -0.18
C THR A 31 0.07 -3.92 0.80
N ILE A 32 -0.36 -4.71 1.79
CA ILE A 32 0.48 -5.36 2.78
C ILE A 32 0.25 -6.88 2.62
N GLY A 33 1.33 -7.65 2.63
CA GLY A 33 1.29 -9.11 2.47
C GLY A 33 2.54 -9.69 1.79
N ASP A 34 3.37 -8.84 1.18
CA ASP A 34 4.69 -9.22 0.68
C ASP A 34 5.70 -9.36 1.83
N LEU A 35 6.79 -10.09 1.58
CA LEU A 35 7.94 -10.11 2.48
C LEU A 35 8.45 -8.69 2.74
N GLY A 36 8.65 -8.37 4.02
CA GLY A 36 9.14 -7.05 4.45
C GLY A 36 8.07 -5.95 4.44
N THR A 37 6.78 -6.29 4.30
CA THR A 37 5.66 -5.35 4.47
C THR A 37 4.94 -5.59 5.79
N GLY A 38 4.30 -4.56 6.31
CA GLY A 38 3.54 -4.62 7.56
C GLY A 38 3.48 -3.31 8.31
N LEU A 39 2.54 -3.19 9.24
CA LEU A 39 2.60 -2.17 10.29
C LEU A 39 3.32 -2.78 11.49
N ILE A 40 4.41 -2.13 11.89
CA ILE A 40 5.17 -2.43 13.10
C ILE A 40 4.92 -1.31 14.09
N VAL A 41 4.59 -1.67 15.33
CA VAL A 41 4.47 -0.74 16.46
C VAL A 41 5.39 -1.26 17.56
N ASP A 42 6.32 -0.41 18.00
CA ASP A 42 7.41 -0.78 18.88
C ASP A 42 8.22 -1.97 18.30
N ASP A 43 8.09 -3.15 18.91
CA ASP A 43 8.77 -4.39 18.53
C ASP A 43 7.83 -5.44 17.93
N ARG A 44 6.58 -5.07 17.60
CA ARG A 44 5.54 -6.01 17.16
C ARG A 44 5.03 -5.69 15.76
N LEU A 45 4.94 -6.74 14.94
CA LEU A 45 4.16 -6.72 13.70
C LEU A 45 2.66 -6.80 14.05
N VAL A 46 1.97 -5.67 13.99
CA VAL A 46 0.54 -5.57 14.37
C VAL A 46 -0.40 -5.75 13.18
N LEU A 47 0.08 -5.54 11.95
CA LEU A 47 -0.66 -5.82 10.72
C LEU A 47 0.26 -6.45 9.68
N GLY A 48 -0.01 -7.71 9.33
CA GLY A 48 0.79 -8.46 8.33
C GLY A 48 0.14 -8.58 6.96
N ARG A 49 -1.13 -8.17 6.80
CA ARG A 49 -1.84 -8.22 5.52
C ARG A 49 -2.93 -7.16 5.44
N LEU A 50 -2.98 -6.45 4.31
CA LEU A 50 -4.00 -5.47 3.98
C LEU A 50 -4.14 -5.43 2.46
N ARG A 51 -5.34 -5.65 1.95
CA ARG A 51 -5.63 -5.59 0.52
C ARG A 51 -6.98 -4.94 0.32
N MET A 52 -7.04 -4.04 -0.67
CA MET A 52 -8.28 -3.44 -1.13
C MET A 52 -8.60 -3.96 -2.53
N THR A 53 -9.88 -4.19 -2.78
CA THR A 53 -10.41 -4.51 -4.11
C THR A 53 -11.71 -3.76 -4.31
N LEU A 54 -11.95 -3.28 -5.53
CA LEU A 54 -13.22 -2.71 -5.97
C LEU A 54 -13.82 -3.71 -6.96
N ASP A 55 -15.03 -4.20 -6.68
CA ASP A 55 -15.69 -5.26 -7.44
C ASP A 55 -14.74 -6.43 -7.82
N GLY A 56 -14.01 -6.92 -6.81
CA GLY A 56 -13.10 -8.07 -6.95
C GLY A 56 -11.73 -7.79 -7.59
N GLU A 57 -11.52 -6.64 -8.22
CA GLU A 57 -10.24 -6.27 -8.84
C GLU A 57 -9.46 -5.26 -7.98
N ALA A 58 -8.12 -5.35 -8.00
CA ALA A 58 -7.27 -4.34 -7.38
C ALA A 58 -7.16 -3.11 -8.30
N PRO A 59 -7.28 -1.88 -7.77
CA PRO A 59 -7.03 -0.68 -8.55
C PRO A 59 -5.62 -0.68 -9.16
N ARG A 60 -5.48 -0.09 -10.34
CA ARG A 60 -4.18 0.09 -11.01
C ARG A 60 -3.57 1.40 -10.58
N VAL A 61 -2.43 1.33 -9.88
CA VAL A 61 -1.67 2.51 -9.44
C VAL A 61 -1.20 3.31 -10.64
N ILE A 62 -1.45 4.62 -10.57
CA ILE A 62 -0.95 5.62 -11.52
C ILE A 62 0.27 6.31 -10.91
N ALA A 63 0.15 6.75 -9.64
CA ALA A 63 1.23 7.40 -8.91
C ALA A 63 1.06 7.21 -7.41
N GLN A 64 2.17 7.34 -6.69
CA GLN A 64 2.22 7.17 -5.25
C GLN A 64 3.37 7.99 -4.67
N THR A 65 3.20 8.42 -3.42
CA THR A 65 4.25 9.09 -2.66
C THR A 65 4.13 8.74 -1.19
N SER A 66 5.26 8.72 -0.50
CA SER A 66 5.31 8.59 0.95
C SER A 66 6.27 9.61 1.53
N SER A 67 5.85 10.27 2.60
CA SER A 67 6.66 11.24 3.33
C SER A 67 6.21 11.35 4.77
N GLY A 68 7.15 11.20 5.70
CA GLY A 68 6.86 11.18 7.13
C GLY A 68 5.80 10.12 7.46
N ALA A 69 4.70 10.55 8.05
CA ALA A 69 3.59 9.67 8.45
C ALA A 69 2.60 9.34 7.33
N LEU A 70 2.74 9.93 6.15
CA LEU A 70 1.73 9.91 5.11
C LEU A 70 2.17 9.10 3.90
N THR A 71 1.29 8.24 3.42
CA THR A 71 1.34 7.65 2.07
C THR A 71 0.07 8.06 1.32
N SER A 72 0.25 8.55 0.09
CA SER A 72 -0.85 8.86 -0.83
C SER A 72 -0.69 8.04 -2.10
N VAL A 73 -1.76 7.38 -2.54
CA VAL A 73 -1.81 6.60 -3.77
C VAL A 73 -2.95 7.09 -4.64
N TRP A 74 -2.63 7.42 -5.89
CA TRP A 74 -3.59 7.66 -6.94
C TRP A 74 -3.62 6.46 -7.87
N ALA A 75 -4.80 5.89 -8.05
CA ALA A 75 -5.05 4.72 -8.87
C ALA A 75 -6.33 4.89 -9.69
N CYS A 76 -6.57 3.97 -10.61
CA CYS A 76 -7.83 3.86 -11.32
C CYS A 76 -8.42 2.45 -11.19
N ALA A 77 -9.75 2.38 -11.16
CA ALA A 77 -10.47 1.13 -11.24
C ALA A 77 -11.00 0.95 -12.67
N ARG A 78 -10.56 -0.12 -13.34
CA ARG A 78 -10.89 -0.38 -14.75
C ARG A 78 -12.14 -1.23 -14.94
N ASN A 79 -12.56 -1.91 -13.87
CA ASN A 79 -13.68 -2.85 -13.85
C ASN A 79 -15.00 -2.22 -13.41
N ILE A 80 -14.98 -0.95 -13.01
CA ILE A 80 -16.17 -0.18 -12.62
C ILE A 80 -16.18 1.14 -13.39
N GLY A 81 -17.37 1.72 -13.58
CA GLY A 81 -17.57 2.92 -14.38
C GLY A 81 -18.14 2.61 -15.76
N ASP A 82 -17.65 3.31 -16.79
CA ASP A 82 -18.15 3.17 -18.15
C ASP A 82 -17.54 1.97 -18.86
N THR A 83 -18.25 1.39 -19.82
CA THR A 83 -17.79 0.19 -20.57
C THR A 83 -16.71 0.47 -21.63
N GLY A 84 -16.14 1.68 -21.63
CA GLY A 84 -15.11 2.11 -22.58
C GLY A 84 -13.72 1.56 -22.24
N PRO A 85 -12.73 1.71 -23.15
CA PRO A 85 -11.37 1.27 -22.89
C PRO A 85 -10.64 2.11 -21.84
N ASP A 86 -11.05 3.36 -21.65
CA ASP A 86 -10.44 4.29 -20.71
C ASP A 86 -11.12 4.20 -19.33
N PRO A 87 -10.36 4.09 -18.22
CA PRO A 87 -10.94 4.05 -16.89
C PRO A 87 -11.59 5.38 -16.55
N THR A 88 -12.82 5.34 -16.03
CA THR A 88 -13.58 6.55 -15.63
C THR A 88 -13.70 6.74 -14.12
N VAL A 89 -13.18 5.81 -13.33
CA VAL A 89 -13.18 5.87 -11.87
C VAL A 89 -11.76 5.97 -11.33
N GLU A 90 -11.48 7.08 -10.66
CA GLU A 90 -10.27 7.27 -9.88
C GLU A 90 -10.42 6.76 -8.45
N VAL A 91 -9.31 6.36 -7.87
CA VAL A 91 -9.23 5.85 -6.50
C VAL A 91 -8.09 6.58 -5.81
N HIS A 92 -8.38 7.25 -4.69
CA HIS A 92 -7.41 8.06 -3.96
C HIS A 92 -7.26 7.50 -2.56
N ILE A 93 -6.20 6.73 -2.32
CA ILE A 93 -5.94 6.14 -1.01
C ILE A 93 -5.02 7.08 -0.24
N ARG A 94 -5.47 7.53 0.92
CA ARG A 94 -4.67 8.29 1.89
C ARG A 94 -4.47 7.43 3.14
N ARG A 95 -3.22 7.08 3.42
CA ARG A 95 -2.82 6.34 4.62
C ARG A 95 -1.96 7.21 5.51
N GLU A 96 -2.38 7.36 6.77
CA GLU A 96 -1.65 8.10 7.79
C GLU A 96 -1.28 7.16 8.94
N VAL A 97 0.02 7.04 9.22
CA VAL A 97 0.52 6.36 10.41
C VAL A 97 0.32 7.30 11.59
N VAL A 98 -0.32 6.80 12.64
CA VAL A 98 -0.60 7.55 13.87
C VAL A 98 0.12 6.88 15.03
N ALA A 99 0.09 7.51 16.21
CA ALA A 99 0.65 6.90 17.42
C ALA A 99 0.05 5.49 17.65
N GLY A 100 0.90 4.47 17.54
CA GLY A 100 0.53 3.07 17.72
C GLY A 100 -0.37 2.45 16.65
N GLY A 101 -0.55 3.07 15.47
CA GLY A 101 -1.52 2.59 14.49
C GLY A 101 -1.42 3.17 13.09
N LEU A 102 -2.45 2.92 12.29
CA LEU A 102 -2.66 3.54 10.98
C LEU A 102 -4.14 3.92 10.81
N GLN A 103 -4.39 4.97 10.02
CA GLN A 103 -5.71 5.34 9.53
C GLN A 103 -5.65 5.40 8.00
N GLU A 104 -6.72 4.94 7.34
CA GLU A 104 -6.81 4.91 5.89
C GLU A 104 -8.15 5.49 5.44
N THR A 105 -8.12 6.29 4.38
CA THR A 105 -9.29 6.85 3.69
C THR A 105 -9.16 6.56 2.21
N ILE A 106 -10.28 6.24 1.56
CA ILE A 106 -10.38 5.82 0.16
C ILE A 106 -11.48 6.66 -0.48
#